data_AF-A0A9W8CPK3-F1
#
_entry.id   AF-A0A9W8CPK3-F1
#
_cell.length_a   1.000
_cell.length_b   1.000
_cell.length_c   1.000
_cell.angle_alpha   90.00
_cell.angle_beta   90.00
_cell.angle_gamma   90.00
#
_symmetry.space_group_name_H-M   'P 1'
#
loop_
_entity.id
_entity.type
_entity.pdbx_description
1 polymer ?
#
loop_
_entity_poly.entity_id
_entity_poly.type
_entity_poly.pdbx_seq_one_letter_code
_entity_poly.pdbx_strand_id
1 'polypeptide(L)'
;MRRWLSLFVMLGSWTWFCSAIFHIRDFPLTEKLDYFSAGLNVLYIFFLGTVRVLRLGTWRQSKALMVVCAIAYGLHVGYLSLVRFNYSYNMAANAAVGLLSNIVWFVATFQAYRNGQPFWWKPAVLILLTDMAFGLEAFDFPPLFDTFDAHSLWHAATIPIVSCWYSYLIDDAKWDLRLEQLR
;
A
#
# COMPACT_ATOMS: atom_id res chain seq x y z
N MET A 1 13.63 -9.50 6.08
CA MET A 1 12.25 -8.99 6.26
C MET A 1 12.11 -7.85 7.28
N ARG A 2 12.69 -7.93 8.51
CA ARG A 2 12.49 -6.93 9.59
C ARG A 2 12.65 -5.45 9.20
N ARG A 3 13.67 -5.11 8.40
CA ARG A 3 13.90 -3.73 7.90
C ARG A 3 12.74 -3.23 7.04
N TRP A 4 12.21 -4.08 6.16
CA TRP A 4 11.09 -3.75 5.29
C TRP A 4 9.78 -3.62 6.09
N LEU A 5 9.55 -4.49 7.08
CA LEU A 5 8.40 -4.32 7.97
C LEU A 5 8.45 -3.04 8.82
N SER A 6 9.65 -2.59 9.20
CA SER A 6 9.79 -1.32 9.92
C SER A 6 9.47 -0.12 9.01
N LEU A 7 9.93 -0.18 7.75
CA LEU A 7 9.62 0.83 6.75
C LEU A 7 8.12 0.88 6.41
N PHE A 8 7.43 -0.27 6.37
CA PHE A 8 5.96 -0.32 6.22
C PHE A 8 5.25 0.57 7.26
N VAL A 9 5.61 0.41 8.53
CA VAL A 9 5.02 1.19 9.63
C VAL A 9 5.38 2.67 9.52
N MET A 10 6.64 2.99 9.20
CA MET A 10 7.09 4.37 9.04
C MET A 10 6.35 5.09 7.91
N LEU A 11 6.21 4.44 6.75
CA LEU A 11 5.50 4.99 5.60
C LEU A 11 4.00 5.12 5.86
N GLY A 12 3.38 4.11 6.48
CA GLY A 12 1.99 4.20 6.91
C GLY A 12 1.74 5.38 7.87
N SER A 13 2.62 5.55 8.86
CA SER A 13 2.53 6.66 9.82
C SER A 13 2.75 8.01 9.15
N TRP A 14 3.70 8.09 8.22
CA TRP A 14 3.97 9.30 7.43
C TRP A 14 2.76 9.71 6.59
N THR A 15 2.11 8.75 5.92
CA THR A 15 0.92 9.01 5.12
C THR A 15 -0.24 9.53 5.94
N TRP A 16 -0.55 8.90 7.07
CA TRP A 16 -1.59 9.39 7.97
C TRP A 16 -1.27 10.78 8.54
N PHE A 17 0.01 11.06 8.83
CA PHE A 17 0.44 12.38 9.26
C PHE A 17 0.25 13.45 8.17
N CYS A 18 0.66 13.17 6.93
CA CYS A 18 0.45 14.08 5.80
C CYS A 18 -1.05 14.33 5.55
N SER A 19 -1.84 13.26 5.59
CA SER A 19 -3.29 13.33 5.40
C SER A 19 -3.99 14.17 6.48
N ALA A 20 -3.63 13.95 7.75
CA ALA A 20 -4.16 14.75 8.85
C ALA A 20 -3.83 16.25 8.70
N ILE A 21 -2.61 16.60 8.27
CA ILE A 21 -2.23 18.00 8.05
C ILE A 21 -3.05 18.61 6.91
N PHE A 22 -3.21 17.89 5.80
CA PHE A 22 -4.00 18.35 4.65
C PHE A 22 -5.46 18.63 5.04
N HIS A 23 -6.09 17.73 5.78
CA HIS A 23 -7.48 17.88 6.24
C HIS A 23 -7.67 18.91 7.35
N ILE A 24 -6.61 19.25 8.10
CA ILE A 24 -6.64 20.43 8.99
C ILE A 24 -6.57 21.71 8.17
N ARG A 25 -5.67 21.76 7.18
CA ARG A 25 -5.50 22.93 6.33
C ARG A 25 -4.96 22.58 4.95
N ASP A 26 -5.82 22.84 3.96
CA ASP A 26 -5.49 22.67 2.55
C ASP A 26 -4.59 23.82 2.04
N PHE A 27 -3.38 23.46 1.65
CA PHE A 27 -2.44 24.27 0.88
C PHE A 27 -1.88 23.39 -0.25
N PRO A 28 -1.40 23.99 -1.37
CA PRO A 28 -0.83 23.22 -2.48
C PRO A 28 0.31 22.27 -2.10
N LEU A 29 1.03 22.56 -1.01
CA LEU A 29 2.05 21.66 -0.47
C LEU A 29 1.43 20.48 0.30
N THR A 30 0.44 20.74 1.17
CA THR A 30 -0.16 19.71 2.02
C THR A 30 -1.01 18.74 1.17
N GLU A 31 -1.71 19.25 0.16
CA GLU A 31 -2.41 18.47 -0.87
C GLU A 31 -1.46 17.49 -1.58
N LYS A 32 -0.33 18.00 -2.09
CA LYS A 32 0.68 17.16 -2.75
C LYS A 32 1.27 16.12 -1.81
N LEU A 33 1.57 16.49 -0.57
CA LEU A 33 2.14 15.58 0.42
C LEU A 33 1.16 14.46 0.76
N ASP A 34 -0.13 14.75 0.91
CA ASP A 34 -1.17 13.73 1.12
C ASP A 34 -1.19 12.73 -0.04
N TYR A 35 -1.39 13.21 -1.27
CA TYR A 35 -1.49 12.34 -2.44
C TYR A 35 -0.22 11.56 -2.77
N PHE A 36 0.96 12.17 -2.62
CA PHE A 36 2.23 11.48 -2.80
C PHE A 36 2.42 10.46 -1.69
N SER A 37 2.15 10.79 -0.43
CA SER A 37 2.29 9.82 0.65
C SER A 37 1.34 8.62 0.48
N ALA A 38 0.13 8.81 -0.06
CA ALA A 38 -0.78 7.73 -0.41
C ALA A 38 -0.21 6.85 -1.54
N GLY A 39 0.25 7.47 -2.64
CA GLY A 39 0.84 6.73 -3.77
C GLY A 39 2.10 5.95 -3.39
N LEU A 40 2.92 6.50 -2.49
CA LEU A 40 4.09 5.80 -1.95
C LEU A 40 3.71 4.54 -1.18
N ASN A 41 2.62 4.55 -0.39
CA ASN A 41 2.13 3.36 0.30
C ASN A 41 1.64 2.29 -0.68
N VAL A 42 0.90 2.67 -1.72
CA VAL A 42 0.43 1.73 -2.76
C VAL A 42 1.61 1.07 -3.47
N LEU A 43 2.64 1.84 -3.81
CA LEU A 43 3.86 1.29 -4.38
C LEU A 43 4.64 0.40 -3.39
N TYR A 44 4.64 0.77 -2.11
CA TYR A 44 5.35 0.02 -1.09
C TYR A 44 4.72 -1.36 -0.83
N ILE A 45 3.39 -1.45 -0.83
CA ILE A 45 2.69 -2.73 -0.69
C ILE A 45 2.91 -3.62 -1.93
N PHE A 46 2.97 -3.04 -3.13
CA PHE A 46 3.41 -3.75 -4.35
C PHE A 46 4.84 -4.28 -4.22
N PHE A 47 5.77 -3.45 -3.74
CA PHE A 47 7.16 -3.84 -3.50
C PHE A 47 7.26 -5.03 -2.54
N LEU A 48 6.57 -4.96 -1.38
CA LEU A 48 6.58 -6.04 -0.39
C LEU A 48 6.03 -7.34 -0.96
N GLY A 49 4.89 -7.27 -1.66
CA GLY A 49 4.31 -8.44 -2.32
C GLY A 49 5.28 -9.05 -3.33
N THR A 50 6.00 -8.22 -4.09
CA THR A 50 6.94 -8.70 -5.12
C THR A 50 8.16 -9.38 -4.50
N VAL A 51 8.71 -8.80 -3.43
CA VAL A 51 9.77 -9.44 -2.61
C VAL A 51 9.30 -10.82 -2.12
N ARG A 52 8.04 -10.91 -1.67
CA ARG A 52 7.44 -12.13 -1.14
C ARG A 52 7.23 -13.21 -2.20
N VAL A 53 6.66 -12.86 -3.36
CA VAL A 53 6.38 -13.78 -4.46
C VAL A 53 7.65 -14.32 -5.11
N LEU A 54 8.64 -13.45 -5.33
CA LEU A 54 9.91 -13.81 -5.96
C LEU A 54 10.90 -14.43 -4.97
N ARG A 55 10.54 -14.52 -3.68
CA ARG A 55 11.40 -15.02 -2.60
C ARG A 55 12.79 -14.39 -2.62
N LEU A 56 12.85 -13.06 -2.70
CA LEU A 56 14.11 -12.31 -2.73
C LEU A 56 14.80 -12.36 -1.36
N GLY A 57 15.47 -13.48 -1.06
CA GLY A 57 16.03 -13.79 0.25
C GLY A 57 17.24 -12.93 0.63
N THR A 58 17.92 -12.32 -0.34
CA THR A 58 19.07 -11.46 -0.04
C THR A 58 18.68 -9.98 0.03
N TRP A 59 19.36 -9.24 0.91
CA TRP A 59 19.23 -7.78 0.98
C TRP A 59 19.54 -7.11 -0.36
N ARG A 60 20.53 -7.60 -1.10
CA ARG A 60 20.95 -7.03 -2.39
C ARG A 60 19.83 -7.11 -3.43
N GLN A 61 19.17 -8.26 -3.55
CA GLN A 61 18.05 -8.45 -4.49
C GLN A 61 16.86 -7.55 -4.13
N SER A 62 16.43 -7.57 -2.86
CA SER A 62 15.34 -6.71 -2.39
C SER A 62 15.67 -5.22 -2.56
N LYS A 63 16.92 -4.81 -2.30
CA LYS A 63 17.36 -3.42 -2.47
C LYS A 63 17.36 -3.01 -3.94
N ALA A 64 17.75 -3.89 -4.86
CA ALA A 64 17.71 -3.58 -6.29
C ALA A 64 16.27 -3.26 -6.75
N LEU A 65 15.30 -4.08 -6.35
CA LEU A 65 13.89 -3.83 -6.62
C LEU A 65 13.41 -2.51 -5.98
N MET A 66 13.80 -2.24 -4.73
CA MET A 66 13.49 -0.98 -4.06
C MET A 66 13.99 0.23 -4.84
N VAL A 67 15.21 0.17 -5.38
CA VAL A 67 15.78 1.25 -6.19
C VAL A 67 14.98 1.45 -7.47
N VAL A 68 14.57 0.38 -8.15
CA VAL A 68 13.70 0.48 -9.34
C VAL A 68 12.37 1.15 -9.00
N CYS A 69 11.70 0.71 -7.94
CA CYS A 69 10.47 1.35 -7.46
C CYS A 69 10.69 2.82 -7.10
N ALA A 70 11.77 3.15 -6.39
CA ALA A 70 12.09 4.51 -5.98
C ALA A 70 12.36 5.44 -7.17
N ILE A 71 13.04 4.95 -8.22
CA ILE A 71 13.27 5.72 -9.45
C ILE A 71 11.93 5.97 -10.16
N ALA A 72 11.12 4.94 -10.37
CA ALA A 72 9.81 5.07 -11.01
C ALA A 72 8.92 6.07 -10.25
N TYR A 73 8.91 5.98 -8.92
CA TYR A 73 8.16 6.88 -8.06
C TYR A 73 8.70 8.32 -8.11
N GLY A 74 10.02 8.49 -8.10
CA GLY A 74 10.68 9.79 -8.23
C GLY A 74 10.35 10.48 -9.55
N LEU A 75 10.27 9.72 -10.66
CA LEU A 75 9.83 10.24 -11.95
C LEU A 75 8.35 10.66 -11.93
N HIS A 76 7.47 9.84 -11.33
CA HIS A 76 6.04 10.16 -11.15
C HIS A 76 5.84 11.45 -10.35
N VAL A 77 6.45 11.54 -9.17
CA VAL A 77 6.39 12.72 -8.30
C VAL A 77 7.04 13.93 -8.97
N GLY A 78 8.17 13.74 -9.66
CA GLY A 78 8.86 14.78 -10.40
C GLY A 78 7.99 15.39 -11.50
N TYR A 79 7.29 14.54 -12.27
CA TYR A 79 6.33 14.99 -13.28
C TYR A 79 5.20 15.82 -12.67
N LEU A 80 4.55 15.31 -11.62
CA LEU A 80 3.43 15.98 -10.93
C LEU A 80 3.85 17.26 -10.19
N SER A 81 5.13 17.37 -9.81
CA SER A 81 5.66 18.52 -9.07
C SER A 81 6.20 19.62 -9.97
N LEU A 82 6.92 19.25 -11.04
CA LEU A 82 7.71 20.18 -11.87
C LEU A 82 7.05 20.51 -13.21
N VAL A 83 6.17 19.64 -13.72
CA VAL A 83 5.54 19.83 -15.04
C VAL A 83 4.10 20.29 -14.88
N ARG A 84 3.23 19.41 -14.36
CA ARG A 84 1.82 19.73 -14.15
C ARG A 84 1.24 18.82 -13.09
N PHE A 85 0.69 19.42 -12.04
CA PHE A 85 -0.10 18.69 -11.06
C PHE A 85 -1.48 18.36 -11.68
N ASN A 86 -1.77 17.07 -11.81
CA ASN A 86 -3.03 16.55 -12.35
C ASN A 86 -3.54 15.43 -11.44
N TYR A 87 -4.64 15.72 -10.73
CA TYR A 87 -5.25 14.80 -9.78
C TYR A 87 -5.73 13.50 -10.42
N SER A 88 -6.45 13.58 -11.54
CA SER A 88 -6.98 12.41 -12.25
C SER A 88 -5.85 11.50 -12.76
N TYR A 89 -4.74 12.08 -13.23
CA TYR A 89 -3.54 11.29 -13.57
C TYR A 89 -2.96 10.59 -12.35
N ASN A 90 -2.83 11.30 -11.22
CA ASN A 90 -2.31 10.72 -9.98
C ASN A 90 -3.18 9.54 -9.51
N MET A 91 -4.51 9.70 -9.49
CA MET A 91 -5.44 8.63 -9.18
C MET A 91 -5.29 7.44 -10.13
N ALA A 92 -5.22 7.68 -11.44
CA ALA A 92 -5.07 6.61 -12.43
C ALA A 92 -3.74 5.86 -12.28
N ALA A 93 -2.64 6.57 -12.01
CA ALA A 93 -1.34 5.95 -11.75
C ALA A 93 -1.36 5.09 -10.48
N ASN A 94 -1.95 5.60 -9.39
CA ASN A 94 -2.09 4.84 -8.16
C ASN A 94 -3.00 3.62 -8.33
N ALA A 95 -4.11 3.75 -9.05
CA ALA A 95 -5.00 2.63 -9.38
C ALA A 95 -4.27 1.57 -10.21
N ALA A 96 -3.45 1.97 -11.20
CA ALA A 96 -2.67 1.03 -12.00
C ALA A 96 -1.64 0.25 -11.15
N VAL A 97 -0.90 0.94 -10.26
CA VAL A 97 0.02 0.27 -9.33
C VAL A 97 -0.74 -0.61 -8.33
N GLY A 98 -1.92 -0.17 -7.88
CA GLY A 98 -2.83 -0.96 -7.04
C GLY A 98 -3.23 -2.27 -7.71
N LEU A 99 -3.69 -2.23 -8.96
CA LEU A 99 -4.05 -3.44 -9.71
C LEU A 99 -2.86 -4.39 -9.91
N LEU A 100 -1.67 -3.85 -10.18
CA LEU A 100 -0.44 -4.67 -10.22
C LEU A 100 -0.13 -5.29 -8.85
N SER A 101 -0.31 -4.54 -7.76
CA SER A 101 -0.20 -5.04 -6.39
C SER A 101 -1.17 -6.20 -6.15
N ASN A 102 -2.40 -6.08 -6.62
CA ASN A 102 -3.43 -7.09 -6.44
C ASN A 102 -3.02 -8.41 -7.10
N ILE A 103 -2.53 -8.36 -8.35
CA ILE A 103 -2.01 -9.54 -9.06
C ILE A 103 -0.91 -10.21 -8.22
N VAL A 104 0.07 -9.43 -7.76
CA VAL A 104 1.19 -9.94 -6.95
C VAL A 104 0.70 -10.60 -5.66
N TRP A 105 -0.23 -9.97 -4.95
CA TRP A 105 -0.72 -10.51 -3.68
C TRP A 105 -1.71 -11.69 -3.84
N PHE A 106 -2.42 -11.79 -4.97
CA PHE A 106 -3.14 -13.01 -5.33
C PHE A 106 -2.19 -14.17 -5.63
N VAL A 107 -1.07 -13.91 -6.32
CA VAL A 107 -0.03 -14.92 -6.51
C VAL A 107 0.57 -15.33 -5.15
N ALA A 108 0.84 -14.39 -4.25
CA ALA A 108 1.31 -14.68 -2.90
C ALA A 108 0.30 -15.54 -2.10
N THR A 109 -0.99 -15.21 -2.18
CA THR A 109 -2.09 -16.00 -1.59
C THR A 109 -2.08 -17.43 -2.12
N PHE A 110 -1.98 -17.60 -3.43
CA PHE A 110 -1.96 -18.93 -4.05
C PHE A 110 -0.74 -19.74 -3.64
N GLN A 111 0.44 -19.11 -3.58
CA GLN A 111 1.65 -19.74 -3.07
C GLN A 111 1.51 -20.16 -1.60
N ALA A 112 0.95 -19.29 -0.75
CA ALA A 112 0.70 -19.57 0.67
C ALA A 112 -0.24 -20.78 0.84
N TYR A 113 -1.32 -20.82 0.06
CA TYR A 113 -2.27 -21.94 0.03
C TYR A 113 -1.56 -23.26 -0.35
N ARG A 114 -0.77 -23.25 -1.44
CA ARG A 114 -0.01 -24.42 -1.91
C ARG A 114 1.02 -24.92 -0.89
N ASN A 115 1.55 -24.04 -0.05
CA ASN A 115 2.52 -24.36 0.99
C ASN A 115 1.87 -24.71 2.34
N GLY A 116 0.54 -24.80 2.42
CA GLY A 116 -0.18 -25.18 3.65
C GLY A 116 -0.13 -24.13 4.76
N GLN A 117 0.14 -22.86 4.44
CA GLN A 117 0.18 -21.78 5.42
C GLN A 117 -1.23 -21.50 5.96
N PRO A 118 -1.50 -21.56 7.28
CA PRO A 118 -2.87 -21.60 7.82
C PRO A 118 -3.70 -20.32 7.58
N PHE A 119 -3.05 -19.19 7.33
CA PHE A 119 -3.68 -17.89 7.13
C PHE A 119 -3.50 -17.37 5.69
N TRP A 120 -3.36 -18.28 4.73
CA TRP A 120 -3.17 -17.99 3.29
C TRP A 120 -4.21 -17.02 2.71
N TRP A 121 -5.43 -17.01 3.24
CA TRP A 121 -6.57 -16.22 2.74
C TRP A 121 -6.50 -14.73 3.13
N LYS A 122 -5.74 -14.37 4.19
CA LYS A 122 -5.70 -13.01 4.73
C LYS A 122 -5.36 -11.96 3.66
N PRO A 123 -4.30 -12.12 2.82
CA PRO A 123 -3.98 -11.11 1.82
C PRO A 123 -5.09 -10.91 0.80
N ALA A 124 -5.69 -11.99 0.28
CA ALA A 124 -6.79 -11.88 -0.68
C ALA A 124 -7.96 -11.07 -0.11
N VAL A 125 -8.38 -11.33 1.13
CA VAL A 125 -9.42 -10.54 1.79
C VAL A 125 -8.99 -9.09 1.97
N LEU A 126 -7.75 -8.85 2.41
CA LEU A 126 -7.25 -7.50 2.67
C LEU A 126 -7.13 -6.66 1.40
N ILE A 127 -6.70 -7.24 0.29
CA ILE A 127 -6.68 -6.57 -1.02
C ILE A 127 -8.10 -6.16 -1.42
N LEU A 128 -9.05 -7.09 -1.35
CA LEU A 128 -10.44 -6.82 -1.73
C LEU A 128 -11.06 -5.72 -0.85
N LEU A 129 -10.78 -5.73 0.46
CA LEU A 129 -11.20 -4.67 1.35
C LEU A 129 -10.53 -3.32 1.02
N THR A 130 -9.24 -3.32 0.66
CA THR A 130 -8.53 -2.13 0.21
C THR A 130 -9.14 -1.58 -1.09
N ASP A 131 -9.47 -2.44 -2.05
CA ASP A 131 -10.11 -2.04 -3.32
C ASP A 131 -11.52 -1.48 -3.08
N MET A 132 -12.30 -2.10 -2.18
CA MET A 132 -13.60 -1.57 -1.77
C MET A 132 -13.48 -0.20 -1.10
N ALA A 133 -12.49 -0.02 -0.23
CA ALA A 133 -12.22 1.25 0.42
C ALA A 133 -11.79 2.33 -0.58
N PHE A 134 -10.90 1.99 -1.52
CA PHE A 134 -10.52 2.89 -2.62
C PHE A 134 -11.70 3.18 -3.56
N GLY A 135 -12.62 2.24 -3.72
CA GLY A 135 -13.86 2.43 -4.48
C GLY A 135 -14.72 3.57 -3.97
N LEU A 136 -14.72 3.83 -2.65
CA LEU A 136 -15.41 4.98 -2.07
C LEU A 136 -14.87 6.29 -2.68
N GLU A 137 -13.54 6.44 -2.71
CA GLU A 137 -12.88 7.59 -3.34
C GLU A 137 -13.09 7.65 -4.86
N ALA A 138 -12.99 6.50 -5.53
CA ALA A 138 -13.00 6.45 -6.99
C ALA A 138 -14.37 6.73 -7.61
N PHE A 139 -15.44 6.27 -6.97
CA PHE A 139 -16.80 6.47 -7.47
C PHE A 139 -17.43 7.75 -6.93
N ASP A 140 -17.06 8.15 -5.72
CA ASP A 140 -17.59 9.30 -4.99
C ASP A 140 -19.13 9.25 -4.79
N PHE A 141 -19.66 9.93 -3.78
CA PHE A 141 -21.10 10.06 -3.58
C PHE A 141 -21.45 11.24 -2.66
N PRO A 142 -22.68 11.79 -2.74
CA PRO A 142 -23.13 12.85 -1.85
C PRO A 142 -23.03 12.44 -0.37
N PRO A 143 -22.64 13.35 0.53
CA PRO A 143 -22.39 13.00 1.92
C PRO A 143 -23.62 12.42 2.60
N LEU A 144 -23.42 11.32 3.34
CA LEU A 144 -24.44 10.69 4.16
C LEU A 144 -24.71 11.58 5.38
N PHE A 145 -25.99 11.87 5.64
CA PHE A 145 -26.44 12.74 6.73
C PHE A 145 -25.79 14.14 6.70
N ASP A 146 -25.40 14.61 5.52
CA ASP A 146 -24.66 15.87 5.33
C ASP A 146 -23.37 15.96 6.17
N THR A 147 -22.82 14.80 6.58
CA THR A 147 -21.69 14.73 7.52
C THR A 147 -20.56 13.84 6.97
N PHE A 148 -20.88 12.66 6.45
CA PHE A 148 -19.87 11.67 6.03
C PHE A 148 -19.86 11.53 4.51
N ASP A 149 -18.89 12.14 3.86
CA ASP A 149 -18.63 11.96 2.43
C ASP A 149 -17.88 10.64 2.13
N ALA A 150 -17.73 10.32 0.85
CA ALA A 150 -17.04 9.12 0.42
C ALA A 150 -15.56 9.11 0.84
N HIS A 151 -14.91 10.28 0.81
CA HIS A 151 -13.51 10.46 1.17
C HIS A 151 -13.22 10.17 2.65
N SER A 152 -14.03 10.70 3.57
CA SER A 152 -13.88 10.44 5.01
C SER A 152 -14.14 8.97 5.36
N LEU A 153 -15.07 8.32 4.67
CA LEU A 153 -15.35 6.89 4.82
C LEU A 153 -14.21 6.03 4.27
N TRP A 154 -13.55 6.45 3.19
CA TRP A 154 -12.32 5.81 2.72
C TRP A 154 -11.23 5.85 3.80
N HIS A 155 -10.95 7.01 4.39
CA HIS A 155 -10.00 7.13 5.50
C HIS A 155 -10.37 6.22 6.67
N ALA A 156 -11.61 6.27 7.12
CA ALA A 156 -12.10 5.44 8.23
C ALA A 156 -11.92 3.94 7.96
N ALA A 157 -12.21 3.48 6.74
CA ALA A 157 -12.04 2.08 6.34
C ALA A 157 -10.58 1.63 6.35
N THR A 158 -9.63 2.50 6.00
CA THR A 158 -8.20 2.11 5.94
C THR A 158 -7.57 1.85 7.31
N ILE A 159 -8.09 2.41 8.40
CA ILE A 159 -7.57 2.21 9.77
C ILE A 159 -7.55 0.71 10.18
N PRO A 160 -8.69 -0.02 10.19
CA PRO A 160 -8.69 -1.44 10.52
C PRO A 160 -7.97 -2.28 9.46
N ILE A 161 -8.07 -1.89 8.18
CA ILE A 161 -7.43 -2.63 7.07
C ILE A 161 -5.90 -2.63 7.23
N VAL A 162 -5.29 -1.48 7.50
CA VAL A 162 -3.84 -1.37 7.71
C VAL A 162 -3.39 -2.15 8.95
N SER A 163 -4.20 -2.12 10.02
CA SER A 163 -3.92 -2.90 11.24
C SER A 163 -3.90 -4.41 10.95
N CYS A 164 -4.84 -4.90 10.14
CA CYS A 164 -4.88 -6.30 9.72
C CYS A 164 -3.74 -6.66 8.76
N TRP A 165 -3.35 -5.77 7.85
CA TRP A 165 -2.14 -5.93 7.02
C TRP A 165 -0.88 -6.09 7.88
N TYR A 166 -0.70 -5.22 8.88
CA TYR A 166 0.43 -5.30 9.79
C TYR A 166 0.47 -6.64 10.54
N SER A 167 -0.67 -7.09 11.08
CA SER A 167 -0.79 -8.39 11.73
C SER A 167 -0.42 -9.54 10.79
N TYR A 168 -0.97 -9.55 9.57
CA TYR A 168 -0.65 -10.56 8.56
C TYR A 168 0.84 -10.59 8.23
N LEU A 169 1.46 -9.44 7.98
CA LEU A 169 2.88 -9.35 7.62
C LEU A 169 3.81 -9.85 8.73
N ILE A 170 3.43 -9.66 10.00
CA ILE A 170 4.15 -10.27 11.14
C ILE A 170 3.99 -11.79 11.13
N ASP A 171 2.77 -12.29 10.98
CA ASP A 171 2.48 -13.72 10.98
C ASP A 171 3.23 -14.42 9.84
N ASP A 172 3.22 -13.84 8.63
CA ASP A 172 3.92 -14.34 7.46
C ASP A 172 5.43 -14.37 7.66
N ALA A 173 6.02 -13.29 8.22
CA ALA A 173 7.45 -13.27 8.52
C ALA A 173 7.85 -14.31 9.58
N LYS A 174 7.02 -14.53 10.61
CA LYS A 174 7.25 -15.59 11.62
C LYS A 174 7.15 -16.98 11.01
N TRP A 175 6.22 -17.18 10.08
CA TRP A 175 6.04 -18.44 9.38
C TRP A 175 7.26 -18.78 8.52
N ASP A 176 7.74 -17.83 7.72
CA ASP A 176 8.95 -18.02 6.91
C ASP A 176 10.17 -18.35 7.78
N LEU A 177 10.36 -17.65 8.91
CA LEU A 177 11.44 -17.95 9.87
C LEU A 177 11.35 -19.37 10.44
N ARG A 178 10.14 -19.84 10.76
CA ARG A 178 9.94 -21.21 11.25
C ARG A 178 10.34 -22.24 10.20
N LEU A 179 9.99 -22.00 8.93
CA LEU A 179 10.36 -22.89 7.83
C LEU A 179 11.87 -22.91 7.58
N GLU A 180 12.56 -21.78 7.76
CA GLU A 180 14.02 -21.71 7.69
C GLU A 180 14.70 -22.51 8.81
N GLN A 181 14.15 -22.51 10.02
CA GLN A 181 14.67 -23.28 11.16
C GLN A 181 14.49 -24.80 11.03
N LEU A 182 13.56 -25.26 10.19
CA LEU A 182 13.27 -26.68 9.96
C LEU A 182 14.09 -27.28 8.80
N ARG A 183 14.89 -26.47 8.09
CA ARG A 183 15.75 -26.87 6.97
C ARG A 183 17.20 -27.00 7.42
#